data_AF-A0A143Y5Z7-F1
#
_entry.id   AF-A0A143Y5Z7-F1
#
_cell.length_a   1.000
_cell.length_b   1.000
_cell.length_c   1.000
_cell.angle_alpha   90.00
_cell.angle_beta   90.00
_cell.angle_gamma   90.00
#
_symmetry.space_group_name_H-M   'P 1'
#
loop_
_entity.id
_entity.type
_entity.pdbx_description
1 polymer ?
#
loop_
_entity_poly.entity_id
_entity_poly.type
_entity_poly.pdbx_seq_one_letter_code
_entity_poly.pdbx_strand_id
1 'polypeptide(L)' 'MIKNIFPYLNFEGQSKEAAHFYAEVLGAEILSMTTFAEGNSGPEAFPLPDGAKNLIVNYPRLKS' A
#
# COMPACT_ATOMS: atom_id res chain seq x y z
N MET A 1 13.90 12.80 -21.13
CA MET A 1 14.34 11.39 -20.99
C MET A 1 13.81 10.88 -19.65
N ILE A 2 13.01 9.81 -19.65
CA ILE A 2 12.48 9.22 -18.41
C ILE A 2 13.59 8.41 -17.75
N LYS A 3 13.80 8.59 -16.43
CA LYS A 3 14.89 7.94 -15.68
C LYS A 3 14.47 6.67 -14.95
N ASN A 4 13.22 6.58 -14.49
CA ASN A 4 12.69 5.43 -13.74
C ASN A 4 11.22 5.20 -14.10
N ILE A 5 10.78 3.94 -14.07
CA ILE A 5 9.37 3.53 -14.19
C ILE A 5 9.07 2.58 -13.04
N PHE A 6 8.00 2.87 -12.29
CA PHE A 6 7.52 2.02 -11.20
C PHE A 6 6.10 1.56 -11.55
N PRO A 7 5.84 0.25 -11.72
CA PRO A 7 4.50 -0.23 -11.97
C PRO A 7 3.62 0.00 -10.74
N TYR A 8 2.39 0.47 -10.98
CA TYR A 8 1.40 0.68 -9.94
C TYR A 8 0.39 -0.46 -9.97
N LEU A 9 0.42 -1.32 -8.95
CA LEU A 9 -0.44 -2.50 -8.87
C LEU A 9 -1.70 -2.18 -8.07
N ASN A 10 -2.84 -2.73 -8.47
CA ASN A 10 -4.10 -2.63 -7.75
C ASN A 10 -4.58 -4.03 -7.40
N PHE A 11 -5.07 -4.19 -6.17
CA PHE A 11 -5.62 -5.45 -5.65
C PHE A 11 -6.96 -5.17 -4.99
N GLU A 12 -7.85 -6.17 -5.01
CA GLU A 12 -9.15 -6.10 -4.35
C GLU A 12 -8.98 -6.38 -2.84
N GLY A 13 -8.42 -5.41 -2.12
CA GLY A 13 -8.20 -5.49 -0.66
C GLY A 13 -7.00 -6.35 -0.22
N GLN A 14 -6.33 -7.04 -1.15
CA GLN A 14 -5.23 -7.97 -0.85
C GLN A 14 -3.83 -7.34 -0.93
N SER A 15 -3.72 -6.02 -1.12
CA SER A 15 -2.43 -5.34 -1.34
C SER A 15 -1.39 -5.62 -0.24
N LYS A 16 -1.83 -5.76 1.01
CA LYS A 16 -0.95 -6.05 2.15
C LYS A 16 -0.32 -7.44 2.04
N GLU A 17 -1.13 -8.46 1.83
CA GLU A 17 -0.67 -9.85 1.68
C GLU A 17 0.24 -9.99 0.46
N ALA A 18 -0.19 -9.43 -0.68
CA ALA A 18 0.61 -9.43 -1.90
C ALA A 18 1.98 -8.77 -1.70
N ALA A 19 2.04 -7.61 -1.05
CA ALA A 19 3.31 -6.93 -0.77
C ALA A 19 4.26 -7.77 0.09
N HIS A 20 3.75 -8.43 1.13
CA HIS A 20 4.56 -9.34 1.95
C HIS A 20 5.05 -10.55 1.17
N PHE A 21 4.18 -11.18 0.38
CA PHE A 21 4.56 -12.32 -0.46
C PHE A 21 5.67 -11.94 -1.46
N TYR A 22 5.50 -10.83 -2.20
CA TYR A 22 6.50 -10.41 -3.18
C TYR A 22 7.78 -9.91 -2.54
N ALA A 23 7.72 -9.28 -1.35
CA ALA A 23 8.90 -8.92 -0.59
C ALA A 23 9.72 -10.16 -0.22
N GLU A 24 9.06 -11.23 0.25
CA GLU A 24 9.73 -12.48 0.62
C GLU A 24 10.35 -13.18 -0.60
N VAL A 25 9.57 -13.41 -1.66
CA VAL A 25 10.01 -14.17 -2.85
C VAL A 25 11.11 -13.44 -3.61
N LEU A 26 11.09 -12.10 -3.63
CA LEU A 26 12.08 -11.29 -4.35
C LEU A 26 13.25 -10.85 -3.48
N GLY A 27 13.25 -11.17 -2.17
CA GLY A 27 14.26 -10.67 -1.24
C GLY A 27 14.25 -9.14 -1.11
N ALA A 28 13.09 -8.52 -1.22
CA ALA A 28 12.91 -7.08 -1.20
C ALA A 28 12.42 -6.56 0.15
N GLU A 29 12.60 -5.26 0.39
CA GLU A 29 12.11 -4.54 1.55
C GLU A 29 10.83 -3.77 1.22
N ILE A 30 9.81 -3.86 2.10
CA ILE A 30 8.62 -3.00 2.05
C ILE A 30 8.99 -1.62 2.62
N LEU A 31 9.10 -0.61 1.76
CA LEU A 31 9.50 0.74 2.18
C LEU A 31 8.37 1.56 2.81
N SER A 32 7.13 1.31 2.40
CA SER A 32 5.98 2.08 2.87
C SER A 32 4.69 1.30 2.69
N MET A 33 3.89 1.21 3.74
CA MET A 33 2.54 0.67 3.70
C MET A 33 1.66 1.51 4.63
N THR A 34 0.57 2.06 4.11
CA THR A 34 -0.32 2.97 4.84
C THR A 34 -1.75 2.50 4.66
N THR A 35 -2.43 2.30 5.79
CA THR A 35 -3.85 1.95 5.81
C THR A 35 -4.74 3.17 5.58
N PHE A 36 -6.00 2.97 5.20
CA PHE A 36 -6.95 4.09 5.11
C PHE A 36 -7.18 4.77 6.46
N ALA A 37 -7.13 4.04 7.58
CA ALA A 37 -7.24 4.64 8.91
C ALA A 37 -6.07 5.58 9.21
N GLU A 38 -4.83 5.18 8.89
CA GLU A 38 -3.63 6.00 9.09
C GLU A 38 -3.59 7.20 8.13
N GLY A 39 -3.98 6.99 6.86
CA GLY A 39 -4.05 8.09 5.88
C GLY A 39 -5.16 9.10 6.15
N ASN A 40 -6.18 8.70 6.91
CA ASN A 40 -7.32 9.51 7.31
C ASN A 40 -7.23 9.94 8.78
N SER A 41 -6.02 10.20 9.28
CA SER A 41 -5.80 10.80 10.60
C SER A 41 -5.63 12.32 10.48
N GLY A 42 -6.48 13.11 11.14
CA GLY A 42 -6.31 14.57 11.20
C GLY A 42 -7.61 15.35 11.38
N PRO A 43 -7.52 16.70 11.44
CA PRO A 43 -8.68 17.59 11.54
C PRO A 43 -9.66 17.45 10.37
N GLU A 44 -9.16 17.05 9.20
CA GLU A 44 -9.90 16.88 7.96
C GLU A 44 -10.35 15.41 7.73
N ALA A 45 -10.38 14.59 8.78
CA ALA A 45 -10.77 13.19 8.65
C ALA A 45 -12.25 13.05 8.25
N PHE A 46 -12.53 12.15 7.31
CA PHE A 46 -13.88 11.86 6.83
C PHE A 46 -14.35 10.46 7.27
N PRO A 47 -15.67 10.18 7.31
CA PRO A 47 -16.15 8.84 7.65
C PRO A 47 -15.66 7.82 6.60
N LEU A 48 -15.06 6.73 7.08
CA LEU A 48 -14.66 5.61 6.24
C LEU A 48 -15.80 4.59 6.14
N PRO A 49 -15.98 3.93 4.98
CA PRO A 49 -16.87 2.78 4.85
C PRO A 49 -16.50 1.64 5.81
N ASP A 50 -17.48 0.80 6.13
CA ASP A 50 -17.26 -0.38 6.96
C ASP A 50 -16.21 -1.31 6.33
N GLY A 51 -15.28 -1.79 7.16
CA GLY A 51 -14.18 -2.65 6.72
C GLY A 51 -13.00 -1.93 6.04
N ALA A 52 -13.13 -0.65 5.66
CA ALA A 52 -12.09 0.05 4.90
C ALA A 52 -10.84 0.41 5.73
N LYS A 53 -10.97 0.51 7.06
CA LYS A 53 -9.91 0.99 7.97
C LYS A 53 -8.57 0.29 7.77
N ASN A 54 -8.58 -1.02 7.55
CA ASN A 54 -7.38 -1.85 7.44
C ASN A 54 -6.90 -2.05 5.99
N LEU A 55 -7.66 -1.57 5.00
CA LEU A 55 -7.25 -1.64 3.61
C LEU A 55 -6.08 -0.68 3.36
N ILE A 56 -5.28 -0.97 2.35
CA ILE A 56 -4.11 -0.18 1.99
C ILE A 56 -4.51 0.89 0.98
N VAL A 57 -4.12 2.15 1.23
CA VAL A 57 -4.46 3.30 0.37
C VAL A 57 -3.86 3.15 -1.03
N ASN A 58 -2.61 2.70 -1.10
CA ASN A 58 -1.83 2.54 -2.33
C ASN A 58 -0.88 1.34 -2.22
N TYR A 59 -0.62 0.61 -3.32
CA TYR A 59 0.25 -0.57 -3.24
C TYR A 59 1.64 -0.23 -2.68
N PRO A 60 2.18 -1.02 -1.72
CA PRO A 60 3.46 -0.73 -1.08
C PRO A 60 4.64 -0.69 -2.06
N ARG A 61 5.55 0.26 -1.85
CA ARG A 61 6.81 0.28 -2.61
C ARG A 61 7.76 -0.78 -2.08
N LEU A 62 8.27 -1.59 -2.99
CA LEU A 62 9.29 -2.59 -2.72
C LEU A 62 10.65 -2.13 -3.24
N LYS A 63 11.72 -2.48 -2.54
CA LYS A 63 13.10 -2.26 -2.97
C LYS A 63 13.90 -3.55 -2.85
N SER A 64 14.37 -4.06 -3.98
CA SER A 64 15.34 -5.16 -4.10
C SER A 64 16.78 -4.66 -3.99
#